data_AF-A0A8T5J8W5-F1
#
_entry.id   AF-A0A8T5J8W5-F1
#
_cell.length_a   1.000
_cell.length_b   1.000
_cell.length_c   1.000
_cell.angle_alpha   90.00
_cell.angle_beta   90.00
_cell.angle_gamma   90.00
#
_symmetry.space_group_name_H-M   'P 1'
#
loop_
_entity.id
_entity.type
_entity.pdbx_description
1 polymer ?
#
loop_
_entity_poly.entity_id
_entity_poly.type
_entity_poly.pdbx_seq_one_letter_code
_entity_poly.pdbx_strand_id
1 'polypeptide(L)' 'MVTAIRTRKDTAVRVSKWLDKEIENYLTDKKIKIEFPSKRNFIDTAVLQLLEEKKVIKK' A
#
# COMPACT_ATOMS: atom_id res chain seq x y z
N MET A 1 -6.56 -30.10 -11.72
CA MET A 1 -6.10 -28.71 -11.57
C MET A 1 -5.99 -28.43 -10.08
N VAL A 2 -4.78 -28.28 -9.56
CA VAL A 2 -4.56 -27.98 -8.13
C VAL A 2 -4.73 -26.47 -7.98
N THR A 3 -5.87 -26.04 -7.42
CA THR A 3 -6.09 -24.66 -7.04
C THR A 3 -5.17 -24.38 -5.85
N ALA A 4 -3.96 -23.91 -6.11
CA ALA A 4 -3.03 -23.49 -5.06
C ALA A 4 -3.70 -22.34 -4.30
N ILE A 5 -4.27 -22.66 -3.14
CA ILE A 5 -4.75 -21.67 -2.18
C ILE A 5 -3.49 -20.94 -1.69
N ARG A 6 -3.09 -19.87 -2.39
CA ARG A 6 -2.08 -18.95 -1.91
C ARG A 6 -2.68 -18.30 -0.66
N THR A 7 -2.40 -18.88 0.50
CA THR A 7 -2.68 -18.27 1.80
C THR A 7 -2.04 -16.90 1.81
N ARG A 8 -2.83 -15.86 1.63
CA ARG A 8 -2.39 -14.49 1.82
C ARG A 8 -2.01 -14.36 3.29
N LYS A 9 -0.71 -14.21 3.56
CA LYS A 9 -0.25 -13.77 4.88
C LYS A 9 -0.55 -12.27 4.96
N ASP A 10 -1.79 -11.92 5.26
CA ASP A 10 -2.16 -10.54 5.55
C ASP A 10 -1.47 -10.14 6.87
N THR A 11 -0.36 -9.41 6.74
CA THR A 11 0.33 -8.81 7.88
C THR A 11 -0.34 -7.48 8.19
N ALA A 12 -1.03 -7.40 9.33
CA ALA A 12 -1.59 -6.14 9.79
C ALA A 12 -0.49 -5.28 10.43
N VAL A 13 -0.14 -4.17 9.77
CA VAL A 13 0.80 -3.18 10.31
C VAL A 13 0.00 -2.04 10.92
N ARG A 14 0.22 -1.75 12.21
CA ARG A 14 -0.35 -0.57 12.86
C ARG A 14 0.48 0.65 12.51
N VAL A 15 -0.15 1.65 11.91
CA VAL A 15 0.43 2.96 11.68
C VAL A 15 -0.09 3.97 12.70
N SER A 16 0.69 5.00 12.97
CA SER A 16 0.29 6.09 13.87
C SER A 16 -0.97 6.80 13.34
N LYS A 17 -1.87 7.19 14.25
CA LYS A 17 -3.11 7.92 13.90
C LYS A 17 -2.87 9.20 13.12
N TRP A 18 -1.75 9.87 13.38
CA TRP A 18 -1.35 11.07 12.64
C TRP A 18 -1.12 10.77 11.15
N LEU A 19 -0.35 9.72 10.85
CA LEU A 19 -0.06 9.31 9.49
C LEU A 19 -1.32 8.83 8.76
N ASP A 20 -2.20 8.11 9.46
CA ASP A 20 -3.46 7.63 8.88
C ASP A 20 -4.36 8.78 8.42
N LYS A 21 -4.48 9.85 9.23
CA LYS A 21 -5.21 11.07 8.86
C LYS A 21 -4.58 11.80 7.69
N GLU A 22 -3.26 11.88 7.65
CA GLU A 22 -2.55 12.56 6.57
C GLU A 22 -2.76 11.83 5.23
N ILE A 23 -2.73 10.50 5.26
CA ILE A 23 -3.03 9.67 4.09
C ILE A 23 -4.48 9.87 3.64
N GLU A 24 -5.44 9.98 4.56
CA GLU A 24 -6.84 10.27 4.20
C GLU A 24 -7.01 11.65 3.58
N ASN A 25 -6.36 12.67 4.13
CA ASN A 25 -6.35 14.02 3.56
C ASN A 25 -5.75 14.02 2.16
N TYR A 26 -4.63 13.32 1.96
CA TYR A 26 -3.98 13.19 0.66
C TYR A 26 -4.87 12.47 -0.36
N LEU A 27 -5.52 11.38 0.05
CA LEU A 27 -6.47 10.62 -0.77
C LEU A 27 -7.82 11.34 -0.95
N THR A 28 -8.04 12.50 -0.33
CA THR A 28 -9.29 13.26 -0.54
C THR A 28 -9.30 13.96 -1.90
N ASP A 29 -8.13 14.20 -2.50
CA ASP A 29 -8.02 14.79 -3.83
C ASP A 29 -8.59 13.84 -4.91
N LYS A 30 -9.52 14.34 -5.73
CA LYS A 30 -10.24 13.53 -6.72
C LYS A 30 -9.33 12.87 -7.75
N LYS A 31 -8.18 13.49 -8.06
CA LYS A 31 -7.21 12.90 -9.00
C LYS A 31 -6.52 11.68 -8.41
N ILE A 32 -6.20 11.75 -7.12
CA ILE A 32 -5.47 10.70 -6.41
C ILE A 32 -6.38 9.51 -6.12
N LYS A 33 -7.69 9.73 -5.89
CA LYS A 33 -8.68 8.63 -5.77
C LYS A 33 -8.83 7.76 -7.01
N ILE A 34 -8.61 8.33 -8.20
CA ILE A 34 -8.71 7.59 -9.47
C ILE A 34 -7.48 6.69 -9.63
N GLU A 35 -6.31 7.16 -9.22
CA GLU A 35 -5.06 6.40 -9.27
C GLU A 35 -4.97 5.35 -8.14
N PHE A 36 -5.50 5.68 -6.96
CA PHE A 36 -5.52 4.82 -5.79
C PHE A 36 -6.94 4.58 -5.28
N PRO A 37 -7.63 3.51 -5.74
CA PRO A 37 -9.02 3.23 -5.36
C PRO A 37 -9.18 2.83 -3.88
N SER A 38 -8.09 2.63 -3.14
CA SER A 38 -8.12 2.27 -1.72
C SER A 38 -6.85 2.71 -1.01
N LYS A 39 -6.99 3.06 0.29
CA LYS A 39 -5.89 3.39 1.19
C LYS A 39 -4.81 2.30 1.19
N ARG A 40 -5.21 1.04 1.16
CA ARG A 40 -4.29 -0.11 1.08
C ARG A 40 -3.46 -0.09 -0.20
N ASN A 41 -4.07 0.17 -1.36
CA ASN A 41 -3.37 0.21 -2.65
C ASN A 41 -2.31 1.32 -2.66
N PHE A 42 -2.66 2.49 -2.11
CA PHE A 42 -1.72 3.60 -1.95
C PHE A 42 -0.53 3.23 -1.08
N ILE A 43 -0.78 2.66 0.10
CA ILE A 43 0.28 2.25 1.03
C ILE A 43 1.17 1.17 0.40
N ASP A 44 0.58 0.15 -0.24
CA ASP A 44 1.31 -0.93 -0.88
C ASP A 44 2.22 -0.38 -2.00
N THR A 45 1.72 0.54 -2.84
CA THR A 45 2.53 1.19 -3.90
C THR A 45 3.66 2.05 -3.31
N ALA A 46 3.38 2.86 -2.29
CA ALA A 46 4.39 3.70 -1.65
C ALA A 46 5.50 2.85 -0.98
N VAL A 47 5.12 1.74 -0.35
CA VAL A 47 6.07 0.80 0.26
C VAL A 47 6.91 0.12 -0.83
N LEU A 48 6.31 -0.32 -1.93
CA LEU A 48 7.05 -0.91 -3.05
C LEU A 48 8.07 0.06 -3.65
N GLN A 49 7.66 1.30 -3.93
CA GLN A 49 8.56 2.34 -4.44
C GLN A 49 9.73 2.59 -3.48
N LEU A 50 9.45 2.72 -2.18
CA LEU A 50 10.49 2.91 -1.17
C LEU A 50 11.47 1.73 -1.11
N LEU A 51 10.98 0.50 -1.26
CA LEU A 51 11.81 -0.71 -1.26
C LEU A 51 12.67 -0.84 -2.53
N GLU A 52 12.14 -0.41 -3.68
CA GLU A 52 12.90 -0.30 -4.94
C GLU A 52 14.01 0.75 -4.82
N GLU A 53 13.70 1.95 -4.30
CA GLU A 53 14.70 3.01 -4.08
C GLU A 53 15.81 2.57 -3.12
N LYS A 54 15.44 1.85 -2.05
CA LYS A 54 16.40 1.29 -1.09
C LYS A 54 17.15 0.06 -1.62
N LYS A 55 16.92 -0.37 -2.86
CA LYS A 55 17.50 -1.57 -3.50
C LYS A 55 17.32 -2.86 -2.68
N VAL A 56 16.28 -2.93 -1.85
CA VAL A 56 15.96 -4.12 -1.06
C VAL A 56 15.44 -5.23 -1.96
N ILE A 57 14.78 -4.84 -3.06
CA ILE A 57 14.38 -5.73 -4.15
C ILE A 57 15.37 -5.48 -5.30
N LYS A 58 16.45 -6.27 -5.36
CA LYS A 58 17.25 -6.36 -6.60
C LYS A 58 16.45 -7.17 -7.61
N LYS A 59 16.20 -6.57 -8.76
CA LYS A 59 15.63 -7.22 -9.95
C LYS A 59 16.48 -8.39 -10.42
#